data_AF-A0A971YAQ6-F1
#
_entry.id   AF-A0A971YAQ6-F1
#
_cell.length_a   1.000
_cell.length_b   1.000
_cell.length_c   1.000
_cell.angle_alpha   90.00
_cell.angle_beta   90.00
_cell.angle_gamma   90.00
#
_symmetry.space_group_name_H-M   'P 1'
#
loop_
_entity.id
_entity.type
_entity.pdbx_description
1 polymer ?
#
loop_
_entity_poly.entity_id
_entity_poly.type
_entity_poly.pdbx_seq_one_letter_code
_entity_poly.pdbx_strand_id
1 'polypeptide(L)'
;MPGSKTTVMTAEEMRSYRARGESCTDWERLRAEQDAGLEPALDADSPDATDTLREVVVQRRVGRPAGSGTKEQVAIRFDRDVLAAFRASGPGWQTRMNEALKDWLKAHTPA
;
A
#
# COMPACT_ATOMS: atom_id res chain seq x y z
N MET A 1 22.84 -19.77 -2.42
CA MET A 1 22.29 -18.56 -1.79
C MET A 1 20.79 -18.79 -1.56
N PRO A 2 20.35 -19.32 -0.41
CA PRO A 2 18.93 -19.54 -0.16
C PRO A 2 18.26 -18.19 0.15
N GLY A 3 17.23 -17.83 -0.62
CA GLY A 3 16.51 -16.58 -0.50
C GLY A 3 15.84 -16.41 0.85
N SER A 4 15.83 -15.18 1.37
CA SER A 4 15.16 -14.81 2.62
C SER A 4 13.69 -15.23 2.58
N LYS A 5 13.30 -16.13 3.49
CA LYS A 5 11.89 -16.49 3.70
C LYS A 5 11.21 -15.33 4.42
N THR A 6 10.55 -14.46 3.67
CA THR A 6 9.66 -13.45 4.27
C THR A 6 8.49 -14.18 4.92
N THR A 7 8.53 -14.34 6.24
CA THR A 7 7.41 -14.91 6.99
C THR A 7 6.41 -13.80 7.23
N VAL A 8 5.27 -13.85 6.53
CA VAL A 8 4.15 -12.95 6.77
C VAL A 8 3.38 -13.53 7.96
N MET A 9 3.54 -12.93 9.15
CA MET A 9 2.74 -13.28 10.34
C MET A 9 1.86 -12.07 10.70
N THR A 10 0.63 -12.34 11.10
CA THR A 10 -0.26 -11.33 11.66
C THR A 10 0.24 -10.89 13.05
N ALA A 11 -0.22 -9.73 13.52
CA ALA A 11 0.18 -9.20 14.83
C ALA A 11 -0.19 -10.11 16.00
N GLU A 12 -1.28 -10.87 15.86
CA GLU A 12 -1.71 -11.84 16.86
C GLU A 12 -0.81 -13.08 16.86
N GLU A 13 -0.47 -13.59 15.68
CA GLU A 13 0.48 -14.71 15.54
C GLU A 13 1.87 -14.33 16.05
N MET A 14 2.33 -13.08 15.83
CA MET A 14 3.57 -12.57 16.42
C MET A 14 3.53 -12.57 17.95
N ARG A 15 2.41 -12.16 18.56
CA ARG A 15 2.24 -12.18 20.03
C ARG A 15 2.26 -13.61 20.56
N SER A 16 1.54 -14.52 19.91
CA SER A 16 1.51 -15.95 20.27
C SER A 16 2.87 -16.65 20.07
N TYR A 17 3.64 -16.26 19.05
CA TYR A 17 4.99 -16.78 18.81
C TYR A 17 5.99 -16.34 19.89
N ARG A 18 5.90 -15.08 20.34
CA ARG A 18 6.68 -14.57 21.48
C ARG A 18 6.27 -15.26 22.79
N ALA A 19 4.97 -15.48 23.01
CA ALA A 19 4.46 -16.17 24.20
C ALA A 19 4.92 -17.63 24.27
N ARG A 20 5.14 -18.28 23.13
CA ARG A 20 5.69 -19.64 23.03
C ARG A 20 7.22 -19.70 23.14
N GLY A 21 7.90 -18.56 23.28
CA GLY A 21 9.37 -18.50 23.38
C GLY A 21 10.11 -18.80 22.07
N GLU A 22 9.39 -18.86 20.94
CA GLU A 22 9.97 -19.22 19.64
C GLU A 22 10.59 -18.01 18.92
N SER A 23 10.37 -16.79 19.43
CA SER A 23 11.13 -15.62 18.99
C SER A 23 12.57 -15.73 19.46
N CYS A 24 13.54 -15.65 18.56
CA CYS A 24 14.97 -15.63 18.87
C CYS A 24 15.43 -14.42 19.72
N THR A 25 14.50 -13.62 20.25
CA THR A 25 14.75 -12.48 21.12
C THR A 25 14.55 -12.90 22.58
N ASP A 26 15.57 -12.70 23.40
CA ASP A 26 15.50 -12.85 24.85
C ASP A 26 14.76 -11.66 25.47
N TRP A 27 13.43 -11.80 25.57
CA TRP A 27 12.55 -10.74 26.08
C TRP A 27 12.64 -10.55 27.59
N GLU A 28 13.06 -11.56 28.34
CA GLU A 28 13.23 -11.43 29.79
C GLU A 28 14.46 -10.59 30.09
N ARG A 29 15.58 -10.83 29.40
CA ARG A 29 16.77 -9.97 29.53
C ARG A 29 16.47 -8.51 29.17
N LEU A 30 15.79 -8.28 28.05
CA LEU A 30 15.46 -6.92 27.62
C LEU A 30 14.54 -6.19 28.61
N ARG A 31 13.56 -6.89 29.20
CA ARG A 31 12.69 -6.30 30.25
C ARG A 31 13.47 -6.05 31.54
N ALA A 32 14.37 -6.94 31.93
CA ALA A 32 15.22 -6.73 33.09
C ALA A 32 16.19 -5.56 32.90
N GLU A 33 16.71 -5.36 31.69
CA GLU A 33 17.51 -4.18 31.33
C GLU A 33 16.68 -2.89 31.41
N GLN A 34 15.41 -2.92 30.98
CA GLN A 34 14.47 -1.79 31.10
C GLN A 34 14.11 -1.47 32.56
N ASP A 35 13.78 -2.49 33.36
CA ASP A 35 13.47 -2.33 34.80
C ASP A 35 14.69 -1.86 35.61
N ALA A 36 15.91 -2.19 35.14
CA ALA A 36 17.16 -1.68 35.70
C ALA A 36 17.47 -0.23 35.29
N GLY A 37 16.61 0.42 34.48
CA GLY A 37 16.77 1.80 34.04
C GLY A 37 17.92 2.00 33.05
N LEU A 38 18.39 0.94 32.40
CA LEU A 38 19.41 0.99 31.34
C LEU A 38 18.76 1.35 29.99
N GLU A 39 18.06 2.48 29.96
CA GLU A 39 17.60 3.06 28.69
C GLU A 39 18.85 3.53 27.91
N PRO A 40 19.02 3.14 26.64
CA PRO A 40 20.04 3.76 25.81
C PRO A 40 19.76 5.27 25.77
N ALA A 41 20.75 6.08 26.13
CA ALA A 41 20.59 7.53 26.11
C ALA A 41 20.12 7.96 24.72
N LEU A 42 19.05 8.75 24.66
CA LEU A 42 18.62 9.40 23.43
C LEU A 42 19.75 10.31 22.96
N ASP A 43 20.43 9.89 21.89
CA ASP A 43 21.48 10.67 21.27
C ASP A 43 20.83 11.78 20.43
N ALA A 44 21.15 13.03 20.74
CA ALA A 44 20.66 14.18 19.98
C ALA A 44 21.15 14.15 18.52
N ASP A 45 22.30 13.54 18.26
CA ASP A 45 22.86 13.35 16.92
C ASP A 45 22.35 12.06 16.25
N SER A 46 21.62 11.21 16.97
CA SER A 46 21.00 9.98 16.47
C SER A 46 19.57 9.82 17.01
N PRO A 47 18.63 10.69 16.58
CA PRO A 47 17.24 10.60 17.02
C PRO A 47 16.64 9.24 16.61
N ASP A 48 15.78 8.69 17.47
CA ASP A 48 15.18 7.39 17.20
C ASP A 48 14.50 7.37 15.82
N ALA A 49 14.92 6.42 14.99
CA ALA A 49 14.44 6.29 13.63
C ALA A 49 12.92 6.10 13.60
N THR A 50 12.33 5.54 14.66
CA THR A 50 10.89 5.35 14.78
C THR A 50 10.12 6.67 14.89
N ASP A 51 10.63 7.63 15.65
CA ASP A 51 9.96 8.92 15.86
C ASP A 51 10.07 9.82 14.62
N THR A 52 11.25 9.87 14.02
CA THR A 52 11.46 10.59 12.76
C THR A 52 10.60 10.03 11.62
N LEU A 53 10.48 8.69 11.54
CA LEU A 53 9.61 8.05 10.55
C LEU A 53 8.13 8.30 10.86
N ARG A 54 7.71 8.30 12.13
CA ARG A 54 6.34 8.61 12.55
C ARG A 54 5.94 10.02 12.14
N GLU A 55 6.79 11.02 12.36
CA GLU A 55 6.52 12.39 11.93
C GLU A 55 6.39 12.47 10.40
N VAL A 56 7.31 11.85 9.67
CA VAL A 56 7.26 11.82 8.20
C VAL A 56 6.03 11.08 7.69
N VAL A 57 5.60 9.99 8.32
CA VAL A 57 4.41 9.21 7.94
C VAL A 57 3.11 9.94 8.24
N VAL A 58 3.03 10.65 9.38
CA VAL A 58 1.86 11.48 9.72
C VAL A 58 1.73 12.66 8.76
N GLN A 59 2.85 13.29 8.39
CA GLN A 59 2.89 14.39 7.41
C GLN A 59 2.63 13.91 5.98
N ARG A 60 3.10 12.70 5.64
CA ARG A 60 2.79 12.01 4.39
C ARG A 60 1.40 11.38 4.46
N ARG A 61 0.37 12.22 4.35
CA ARG A 61 -0.96 11.81 3.86
C ARG A 61 -0.85 11.36 2.40
N VAL A 62 -0.18 10.22 2.16
CA VAL A 62 -0.04 9.61 0.83
C VAL A 62 -1.28 8.76 0.59
N GLY A 63 -2.23 9.40 -0.07
CA GLY A 63 -3.39 8.75 -0.66
C GLY A 63 -4.42 9.80 -1.06
N ARG A 64 -4.70 9.91 -2.37
CA ARG A 64 -5.94 10.53 -2.85
C ARG A 64 -7.09 9.89 -2.05
N PRO A 65 -8.05 10.66 -1.50
CA PRO A 65 -9.13 10.11 -0.69
C PRO A 65 -9.75 8.90 -1.40
N ALA A 66 -9.82 7.78 -0.69
CA ALA A 66 -10.54 6.59 -1.10
C ALA A 66 -12.00 7.00 -1.30
N GLY A 67 -12.39 7.29 -2.54
CA GLY A 67 -13.66 7.97 -2.83
C GLY A 67 -13.70 8.83 -4.09
N SER A 68 -12.59 9.12 -4.76
CA SER A 68 -12.60 9.74 -6.11
C SER A 68 -13.09 8.77 -7.23
N GLY A 69 -13.66 7.62 -6.86
CA GLY A 69 -13.94 6.47 -7.71
C GLY A 69 -15.29 6.50 -8.43
N THR A 70 -15.53 7.52 -9.26
CA THR A 70 -16.69 7.45 -10.20
C THR A 70 -16.42 6.47 -11.36
N LYS A 71 -15.17 6.04 -11.54
CA LYS A 71 -14.76 5.13 -12.60
C LYS A 71 -14.53 3.75 -12.02
N GLU A 72 -15.26 2.77 -12.54
CA GLU A 72 -15.06 1.36 -12.25
C GLU A 72 -14.07 0.76 -13.26
N GLN A 73 -13.09 -0.01 -12.76
CA GLN A 73 -12.19 -0.75 -13.64
C GLN A 73 -12.82 -2.11 -13.96
N VAL A 74 -13.16 -2.30 -15.23
CA VAL A 74 -13.76 -3.53 -15.74
C VAL A 74 -12.88 -4.14 -16.83
N ALA A 75 -12.77 -5.47 -16.85
CA ALA A 75 -12.04 -6.20 -17.89
C ALA A 75 -13.01 -6.59 -19.02
N ILE A 76 -13.11 -5.74 -20.05
CA ILE A 76 -13.97 -5.93 -21.23
C ILE A 76 -13.12 -6.20 -22.47
N ARG A 77 -13.62 -7.04 -23.38
CA ARG A 77 -13.01 -7.26 -24.70
C ARG A 77 -13.63 -6.29 -25.72
N PHE A 78 -12.77 -5.62 -26.49
CA PHE A 78 -13.16 -4.76 -27.60
C PHE A 78 -12.57 -5.32 -28.89
N ASP A 79 -13.19 -5.02 -30.03
CA ASP A 79 -12.63 -5.35 -31.34
C ASP A 79 -11.30 -4.64 -31.58
N ARG A 80 -10.43 -5.31 -32.36
CA ARG A 80 -9.04 -4.88 -32.56
C ARG A 80 -8.93 -3.57 -33.33
N ASP A 81 -9.78 -3.38 -34.32
CA ASP A 81 -9.88 -2.19 -35.16
C ASP A 81 -10.33 -0.96 -34.34
N VAL A 82 -11.34 -1.13 -33.48
CA VAL A 82 -11.81 -0.07 -32.56
C VAL A 82 -10.68 0.36 -31.63
N LEU A 83 -10.00 -0.58 -30.98
CA LEU A 83 -8.86 -0.26 -30.11
C LEU A 83 -7.71 0.39 -30.88
N ALA A 84 -7.43 -0.05 -32.10
CA ALA A 84 -6.37 0.53 -32.94
C ALA A 84 -6.67 1.99 -33.28
N ALA A 85 -7.91 2.30 -33.67
CA ALA A 85 -8.35 3.66 -33.99
C ALA A 85 -8.20 4.60 -32.78
N PHE A 86 -8.64 4.17 -31.59
CA PHE A 86 -8.49 5.00 -30.40
C PHE A 86 -7.02 5.12 -29.98
N ARG A 87 -6.22 4.06 -30.00
CA ARG A 87 -4.79 4.13 -29.64
C ARG A 87 -3.99 5.04 -30.56
N ALA A 88 -4.33 5.08 -31.85
CA ALA A 88 -3.71 5.97 -32.83
C ALA A 88 -3.89 7.46 -32.49
N SER A 89 -4.93 7.81 -31.73
CA SER A 89 -5.14 9.19 -31.26
C SER A 89 -4.15 9.65 -30.18
N GLY A 90 -3.26 8.77 -29.70
CA GLY A 90 -2.18 9.11 -28.78
C GLY A 90 -2.57 9.09 -27.29
N PRO A 91 -1.82 9.78 -26.42
CA PRO A 91 -2.07 9.80 -24.98
C PRO A 91 -3.51 10.21 -24.64
N GLY A 92 -4.08 9.59 -23.61
CA GLY A 92 -5.46 9.84 -23.18
C GLY A 92 -6.55 9.17 -24.02
N TRP A 93 -6.20 8.24 -24.92
CA TRP A 93 -7.17 7.55 -25.78
C TRP A 93 -8.29 6.83 -25.00
N GLN A 94 -8.00 6.31 -23.81
CA GLN A 94 -9.02 5.69 -22.95
C GLN A 94 -10.06 6.70 -22.47
N THR A 95 -9.65 7.94 -22.17
CA THR A 95 -10.57 9.02 -21.79
C THR A 95 -11.47 9.39 -22.96
N ARG A 96 -10.89 9.54 -24.17
CA ARG A 96 -11.67 9.81 -25.39
C ARG A 96 -12.65 8.68 -25.73
N MET A 97 -12.23 7.43 -25.56
CA MET A 97 -13.11 6.27 -25.73
C MET A 97 -14.28 6.31 -24.75
N ASN A 98 -14.03 6.63 -23.48
CA ASN A 98 -15.09 6.79 -22.49
C ASN A 98 -16.03 7.98 -22.80
N GLU A 99 -15.52 9.09 -23.33
CA GLU A 99 -16.35 10.22 -23.78
C GLU A 99 -17.23 9.85 -24.97
N ALA A 100 -16.71 9.10 -25.94
CA ALA A 100 -17.47 8.60 -27.07
C ALA A 100 -18.62 7.66 -26.61
N LEU A 101 -18.35 6.77 -25.65
CA LEU A 101 -19.38 5.92 -25.06
C LEU A 101 -20.46 6.73 -24.33
N LYS A 102 -20.06 7.76 -23.56
CA LYS A 102 -21.01 8.67 -22.91
C LYS A 102 -21.89 9.41 -23.91
N ASP A 103 -21.31 9.84 -25.02
CA ASP A 103 -22.06 10.55 -26.06
C ASP A 103 -23.04 9.63 -26.78
N TRP A 104 -22.59 8.41 -27.11
CA TRP A 104 -23.46 7.38 -27.69
C TRP A 104 -24.68 7.08 -26.82
N LEU A 105 -24.50 7.00 -25.49
CA LEU A 105 -25.58 6.78 -24.52
C LEU A 105 -26.59 7.93 -24.42
N LYS A 106 -26.24 9.16 -24.83
CA LYS A 106 -27.23 10.26 -24.90
C LYS A 106 -28.22 10.05 -26.04
N ALA A 107 -27.77 9.41 -27.12
CA ALA A 107 -28.54 9.19 -28.33
C ALA A 107 -29.17 7.80 -28.41
N HIS A 108 -28.64 6.82 -27.65
CA HIS A 108 -29.06 5.42 -27.73
C HIS A 108 -29.29 4.85 -26.33
N THR A 109 -30.38 4.09 -26.20
CA THR A 109 -30.62 3.27 -25.00
C THR A 109 -30.04 1.88 -25.24
N PRO A 110 -29.10 1.39 -24.41
CA PRO A 110 -28.64 0.01 -24.51
C PRO A 110 -29.81 -0.93 -24.23
N ALA A 111 -29.98 -1.93 -25.09
CA ALA A 111 -31.05 -2.93 -25.01
C ALA A 111 -30.84 -3.92 -23.85
#